data_AF-A0A2V5W4J4-F1
#
_entry.id   AF-A0A2V5W4J4-F1
#
_cell.length_a   1.000
_cell.length_b   1.000
_cell.length_c   1.000
_cell.angle_alpha   90.00
_cell.angle_beta   90.00
_cell.angle_gamma   90.00
#
_symmetry.space_group_name_H-M   'P 1'
#
loop_
_entity.id
_entity.type
_entity.pdbx_description
1 polymer ?
#
loop_
_entity_poly.entity_id
_entity_poly.type
_entity_poly.pdbx_seq_one_letter_code
_entity_poly.pdbx_strand_id
1 'polypeptide(L)'
;MKKSWLALGCLGFIVVGVLVIVLSAGAIYNSLVGRSQEVDKQWAQVQNVYQRRADLIPNLVATVSGAANFEKSTLTEITEARASVGQVKLDPSKAPDDPAKLAEFQKAQDHLSSALSRLLVVVERYPDLKATSNFRDLQAQLEGTENRITVERQKFNEAVQRYNTSVKSFPTLFLARMFGFQPKPYFVAKEGSETPPQVEFDFGKQKTAPAKP
;
A
#
# COMPACT_ATOMS: atom_id res chain seq x y z
N MET A 1 -34.77 -26.06 -53.63
CA MET A 1 -33.30 -25.93 -53.71
C MET A 1 -32.76 -24.60 -53.18
N LYS A 2 -33.27 -23.43 -53.62
CA LYS A 2 -32.78 -22.10 -53.16
C LYS A 2 -32.88 -21.85 -51.63
N LYS A 3 -33.93 -22.32 -50.97
CA LYS A 3 -34.11 -22.20 -49.50
C LYS A 3 -33.07 -22.97 -48.68
N SER A 4 -32.57 -24.10 -49.19
CA SER A 4 -31.55 -24.92 -48.50
C SER A 4 -30.17 -24.24 -48.53
N TRP A 5 -29.84 -23.57 -49.63
CA TRP A 5 -28.59 -22.82 -49.76
C TRP A 5 -28.54 -21.56 -48.88
N LEU A 6 -29.69 -20.88 -48.73
CA LEU A 6 -29.84 -19.79 -47.77
C LEU A 6 -29.73 -20.27 -46.32
N ALA A 7 -30.32 -21.42 -45.98
CA ALA A 7 -30.23 -22.00 -44.64
C ALA A 7 -28.79 -22.43 -44.28
N LEU A 8 -28.07 -23.06 -45.21
CA LEU A 8 -26.66 -23.43 -45.04
C LEU A 8 -25.76 -22.19 -44.93
N GLY A 9 -26.04 -21.13 -45.69
CA GLY A 9 -25.35 -19.84 -45.57
C GLY A 9 -25.55 -19.21 -44.19
N CYS A 10 -26.78 -19.12 -43.70
CA CYS A 10 -27.09 -18.61 -42.36
C CYS A 10 -26.42 -19.43 -41.25
N LEU A 11 -26.41 -20.76 -41.36
CA LEU A 11 -25.74 -21.63 -40.40
C LEU A 11 -24.22 -21.37 -40.37
N GLY A 12 -23.60 -21.21 -41.53
CA GLY A 12 -22.18 -20.83 -41.63
C GLY A 12 -21.87 -19.51 -40.94
N PHE A 13 -22.68 -18.48 -41.16
CA PHE A 13 -22.53 -17.18 -40.47
C PHE A 13 -22.68 -17.28 -38.95
N ILE A 14 -23.63 -18.08 -38.45
CA ILE A 14 -23.80 -18.32 -37.02
C ILE A 14 -22.57 -19.01 -36.43
N VAL A 15 -22.06 -20.07 -37.08
CA VAL A 15 -20.88 -20.80 -36.61
C VAL A 15 -19.64 -19.91 -36.57
N VAL A 16 -19.41 -19.11 -37.61
CA VAL A 16 -18.30 -18.13 -37.64
C VAL A 16 -18.48 -17.08 -36.54
N GLY A 17 -19.70 -16.57 -36.35
CA GLY A 17 -20.00 -15.61 -35.28
C GLY A 17 -19.69 -16.16 -33.88
N VAL A 18 -20.10 -17.40 -33.59
CA VAL A 18 -19.80 -18.07 -32.32
C VAL A 18 -18.31 -18.28 -32.15
N LEU A 19 -17.59 -18.72 -33.19
CA LEU A 19 -16.15 -18.90 -33.14
C LEU A 19 -15.42 -17.60 -32.77
N VAL A 20 -15.80 -16.48 -33.41
CA VAL A 20 -15.23 -15.15 -33.11
C VAL A 20 -15.48 -14.75 -31.65
N ILE A 21 -16.67 -15.01 -31.12
CA ILE A 21 -17.01 -14.71 -29.71
C ILE A 21 -16.14 -15.54 -28.76
N VAL A 22 -15.99 -16.85 -29.00
CA VAL A 22 -15.20 -17.74 -28.14
C VAL A 22 -13.72 -17.36 -28.15
N LEU A 23 -13.15 -17.07 -29.32
CA LEU A 23 -11.75 -16.64 -29.43
C LEU A 23 -11.51 -15.30 -28.74
N SER A 24 -12.43 -14.35 -28.93
CA SER A 24 -12.38 -13.04 -28.25
C SER A 24 -12.48 -13.20 -26.73
N ALA A 25 -13.35 -14.10 -26.27
CA ALA A 25 -13.52 -14.38 -24.86
C ALA A 25 -12.26 -14.95 -24.21
N GLY A 26 -11.59 -15.89 -24.89
CA GLY A 26 -10.31 -16.44 -24.46
C GLY A 26 -9.21 -15.38 -24.36
N ALA A 27 -9.13 -14.47 -25.34
CA ALA A 27 -8.17 -13.36 -25.32
C ALA A 27 -8.41 -12.40 -24.13
N ILE A 28 -9.67 -12.05 -23.87
CA ILE A 28 -10.06 -11.20 -22.73
C ILE A 28 -9.72 -11.88 -21.40
N TYR A 29 -10.05 -13.17 -21.25
CA TYR A 29 -9.76 -13.95 -20.06
C TYR A 29 -8.25 -13.96 -19.75
N ASN A 30 -7.42 -14.29 -20.74
CA ASN A 30 -5.97 -14.30 -20.58
C ASN A 30 -5.41 -12.91 -20.22
N SER A 31 -5.99 -11.84 -20.78
CA SER A 31 -5.62 -10.46 -20.43
C SER A 31 -5.95 -10.14 -18.97
N LEU A 32 -7.13 -10.54 -18.49
CA LEU A 32 -7.54 -10.35 -17.09
C LEU A 32 -6.66 -11.14 -16.13
N VAL A 33 -6.34 -12.40 -16.45
CA VAL A 33 -5.40 -13.22 -15.66
C VAL A 33 -4.04 -12.53 -15.58
N GLY A 34 -3.49 -12.07 -16.71
CA GLY A 34 -2.21 -11.36 -16.74
C GLY A 34 -2.22 -10.08 -15.89
N ARG A 35 -3.30 -9.30 -15.95
CA ARG A 35 -3.45 -8.09 -15.13
C ARG A 35 -3.60 -8.41 -13.64
N SER A 36 -4.33 -9.47 -13.28
CA SER A 36 -4.45 -9.93 -11.89
C SER A 36 -3.09 -10.35 -11.34
N GLN A 37 -2.32 -11.12 -12.11
CA GLN A 37 -0.97 -11.54 -11.73
C GLN A 37 -0.02 -10.35 -11.54
N GLU A 38 -0.14 -9.30 -12.35
CA GLU A 38 0.64 -8.08 -12.14
C GLU A 38 0.26 -7.37 -10.83
N VAL A 39 -1.03 -7.35 -10.45
CA VAL A 39 -1.45 -6.82 -9.14
C VAL A 39 -0.88 -7.64 -7.99
N ASP A 40 -0.96 -8.98 -8.08
CA ASP A 40 -0.44 -9.89 -7.07
C ASP A 40 1.10 -9.76 -6.93
N LYS A 41 1.80 -9.58 -8.05
CA LYS A 41 3.25 -9.29 -8.06
C LYS A 41 3.58 -7.97 -7.36
N GLN A 42 2.85 -6.88 -7.64
CA GLN A 42 3.09 -5.60 -6.96
C GLN A 42 2.74 -5.68 -5.47
N TRP A 43 1.70 -6.45 -5.12
CA TRP A 43 1.37 -6.72 -3.73
C TRP A 43 2.51 -7.43 -2.99
N ALA A 44 3.12 -8.45 -3.60
CA ALA A 44 4.29 -9.11 -3.04
C ALA A 44 5.46 -8.14 -2.83
N GLN A 45 5.67 -7.16 -3.72
CA GLN A 45 6.67 -6.11 -3.51
C GLN A 45 6.35 -5.23 -2.31
N VAL A 46 5.09 -4.82 -2.15
CA VAL A 46 4.63 -4.08 -0.97
C VAL A 46 4.89 -4.85 0.32
N GLN A 47 4.53 -6.14 0.34
CA GLN A 47 4.74 -7.03 1.48
C GLN A 47 6.23 -7.19 1.82
N ASN A 48 7.10 -7.34 0.83
CA ASN A 48 8.55 -7.44 1.04
C ASN A 48 9.13 -6.22 1.75
N VAL A 49 8.68 -5.01 1.37
CA VAL A 49 9.19 -3.77 1.98
C VAL A 49 8.64 -3.59 3.40
N TYR A 50 7.37 -3.93 3.64
CA TYR A 50 6.81 -3.92 5.00
C TYR A 50 7.46 -4.97 5.91
N GLN A 51 7.76 -6.15 5.39
CA GLN A 51 8.49 -7.19 6.12
C GLN A 51 9.88 -6.69 6.52
N ARG A 52 10.63 -6.10 5.57
CA ARG A 52 11.93 -5.48 5.87
C ARG A 52 11.82 -4.47 7.01
N ARG A 53 10.79 -3.61 7.02
CA ARG A 53 10.58 -2.64 8.11
C ARG A 53 10.41 -3.35 9.45
N ALA A 54 9.59 -4.40 9.50
CA ALA A 54 9.35 -5.17 10.71
C ALA A 54 10.60 -5.93 11.21
N ASP A 55 11.48 -6.34 10.29
CA ASP A 55 12.74 -7.05 10.58
C ASP A 55 13.84 -6.12 11.12
N LEU A 56 13.77 -4.82 10.85
CA LEU A 56 14.70 -3.83 11.40
C LEU A 56 14.40 -3.49 12.88
N ILE A 57 13.16 -3.68 13.32
CA ILE A 57 12.72 -3.26 14.66
C ILE A 57 13.47 -3.96 15.80
N PRO A 58 13.72 -5.27 15.80
CA PRO A 58 14.48 -5.90 16.87
C PRO A 58 15.88 -5.30 17.05
N ASN A 59 16.56 -4.99 15.93
CA ASN A 59 17.88 -4.36 15.97
C ASN A 59 17.80 -2.89 16.47
N LEU A 60 16.75 -2.17 16.08
CA LEU A 60 16.45 -0.84 16.61
C LEU A 60 16.23 -0.87 18.12
N VAL A 61 15.37 -1.77 18.62
CA VAL A 61 15.11 -1.92 20.05
C VAL A 61 16.39 -2.28 20.80
N ALA A 62 17.19 -3.21 20.29
CA ALA A 62 18.46 -3.58 20.91
C ALA A 62 19.42 -2.37 21.02
N THR A 63 19.57 -1.62 19.92
CA THR A 63 20.45 -0.44 19.86
C THR A 63 20.00 0.66 20.83
N VAL A 64 18.70 0.95 20.85
CA VAL A 64 18.12 1.98 21.73
C VAL A 64 18.16 1.54 23.20
N SER A 65 17.94 0.25 23.49
CA SER A 65 17.99 -0.28 24.86
C SER A 65 19.38 -0.24 25.49
N GLY A 66 20.44 -0.16 24.67
CA GLY A 66 21.82 0.02 25.14
C GLY A 66 22.10 1.43 25.65
N ALA A 67 21.25 2.42 25.34
CA ALA A 67 21.36 3.76 25.90
C ALA A 67 20.88 3.77 27.35
N ALA A 68 21.75 4.15 28.28
CA ALA A 68 21.41 4.25 29.69
C ALA A 68 20.22 5.21 29.90
N ASN A 69 19.23 4.79 30.69
CA ASN A 69 18.03 5.57 31.04
C ASN A 69 17.07 5.90 29.86
N PHE A 70 17.07 5.12 28.79
CA PHE A 70 16.06 5.30 27.74
C PHE A 70 14.64 4.96 28.22
N GLU A 71 13.64 5.69 27.75
CA GLU A 71 12.24 5.54 28.15
C GLU A 71 11.67 4.16 27.76
N LYS A 72 11.42 3.30 28.76
CA LYS A 72 10.85 1.95 28.54
C LYS A 72 9.50 1.98 27.84
N SER A 73 8.65 2.97 28.15
CA SER A 73 7.34 3.16 27.51
C SER A 73 7.45 3.27 26.00
N THR A 74 8.43 4.03 25.49
CA THR A 74 8.67 4.19 24.04
C THR A 74 9.05 2.86 23.37
N LEU A 75 9.90 2.06 24.01
CA LEU A 75 10.28 0.73 23.50
C LEU A 75 9.11 -0.27 23.54
N THR A 76 8.28 -0.21 24.57
CA THR A 76 7.05 -1.01 24.67
C THR A 76 6.08 -0.65 23.55
N GLU A 77 5.83 0.64 23.30
CA GLU A 77 4.95 1.09 22.20
C GLU A 77 5.42 0.58 20.83
N ILE A 78 6.73 0.63 20.53
CA ILE A 78 7.27 0.11 19.26
C ILE A 78 7.07 -1.40 19.15
N THR A 79 7.29 -2.11 20.25
CA THR A 79 7.15 -3.58 20.29
C THR A 79 5.69 -3.98 20.09
N GLU A 80 4.76 -3.28 20.73
CA GLU A 80 3.32 -3.46 20.56
C GLU A 80 2.86 -3.10 19.15
N ALA A 81 3.34 -1.99 18.59
CA ALA A 81 3.05 -1.59 17.23
C ALA A 81 3.53 -2.62 16.22
N ARG A 82 4.75 -3.18 16.40
CA ARG A 82 5.25 -4.30 15.60
C ARG A 82 4.36 -5.54 15.73
N ALA A 83 3.93 -5.88 16.95
CA ALA A 83 3.05 -7.01 17.17
C ALA A 83 1.71 -6.83 16.45
N SER A 84 1.15 -5.62 16.45
CA SER A 84 -0.10 -5.31 15.75
C SER A 84 -0.01 -5.54 14.23
N VAL A 85 1.14 -5.24 13.62
CA VAL A 85 1.39 -5.54 12.20
C VAL A 85 1.36 -7.04 11.94
N GLY A 86 1.96 -7.85 12.83
CA GLY A 86 1.97 -9.31 12.71
C GLY A 86 0.61 -9.98 12.94
N GLN A 87 -0.35 -9.28 13.54
CA GLN A 87 -1.71 -9.80 13.76
C GLN A 87 -2.57 -9.75 12.49
N VAL A 88 -2.29 -8.80 11.58
CA VAL A 88 -3.03 -8.68 10.33
C VAL A 88 -2.50 -9.69 9.31
N LYS A 89 -3.19 -10.83 9.22
CA LYS A 89 -2.80 -11.93 8.33
C LYS A 89 -3.36 -11.70 6.93
N LEU A 90 -2.53 -11.20 6.03
CA LEU A 90 -2.77 -11.20 4.59
C LEU A 90 -1.84 -12.20 3.91
N ASP A 91 -2.31 -12.82 2.84
CA ASP A 91 -1.46 -13.64 1.98
C ASP A 91 -0.41 -12.75 1.29
N PRO A 92 0.90 -12.97 1.48
CA PRO A 92 1.93 -12.13 0.86
C PRO A 92 1.95 -12.21 -0.67
N SER A 93 1.43 -13.30 -1.23
CA SER A 93 1.48 -13.61 -2.65
C SER A 93 0.20 -13.25 -3.41
N LYS A 94 -0.88 -12.92 -2.70
CA LYS A 94 -2.18 -12.62 -3.28
C LYS A 94 -2.73 -11.31 -2.76
N ALA A 95 -2.97 -10.36 -3.67
CA ALA A 95 -3.50 -9.06 -3.30
C ALA A 95 -4.90 -9.22 -2.68
N PRO A 96 -5.19 -8.50 -1.58
CA PRO A 96 -6.47 -8.59 -0.89
C PRO A 96 -7.60 -8.17 -1.82
N ASP A 97 -8.69 -8.92 -1.79
CA ASP A 97 -9.92 -8.61 -2.54
C ASP A 97 -10.92 -7.81 -1.68
N ASP A 98 -10.69 -7.76 -0.36
CA ASP A 98 -11.54 -7.09 0.63
C ASP A 98 -10.94 -5.73 1.03
N PRO A 99 -11.64 -4.60 0.76
CA PRO A 99 -11.21 -3.28 1.19
C PRO A 99 -11.01 -3.16 2.71
N ALA A 100 -11.83 -3.84 3.51
CA ALA A 100 -11.74 -3.75 4.98
C ALA A 100 -10.44 -4.36 5.49
N LYS A 101 -10.02 -5.50 4.93
CA LYS A 101 -8.75 -6.15 5.28
C LYS A 101 -7.54 -5.33 4.84
N LEU A 102 -7.60 -4.69 3.67
CA LEU A 102 -6.52 -3.79 3.24
C LEU A 102 -6.45 -2.55 4.16
N ALA A 103 -7.59 -2.01 4.58
CA ALA A 103 -7.64 -0.89 5.52
C ALA A 103 -7.11 -1.26 6.91
N GLU A 104 -7.45 -2.44 7.43
CA GLU A 104 -6.90 -2.98 8.69
C GLU A 104 -5.37 -3.11 8.62
N PHE A 105 -4.87 -3.69 7.53
CA PHE A 105 -3.42 -3.78 7.27
C PHE A 105 -2.78 -2.39 7.24
N GLN A 106 -3.35 -1.46 6.48
CA GLN A 106 -2.84 -0.10 6.40
C GLN A 106 -2.82 0.58 7.78
N LYS A 107 -3.87 0.42 8.57
CA LYS A 107 -3.96 0.99 9.93
C LYS A 107 -2.87 0.46 10.86
N ALA A 108 -2.61 -0.85 10.83
CA ALA A 108 -1.53 -1.46 11.61
C ALA A 108 -0.15 -0.93 11.17
N GLN A 109 0.07 -0.80 9.86
CA GLN A 109 1.31 -0.24 9.32
C GLN A 109 1.49 1.25 9.68
N ASP A 110 0.41 2.01 9.68
CA ASP A 110 0.40 3.44 10.03
C ASP A 110 0.68 3.66 11.53
N HIS A 111 0.18 2.76 12.38
CA HIS A 111 0.48 2.75 13.81
C HIS A 111 1.98 2.54 14.05
N LEU A 112 2.59 1.58 13.36
CA LEU A 112 4.03 1.36 13.42
C LEU A 112 4.83 2.59 12.94
N SER A 113 4.46 3.21 11.80
CA SER A 113 5.11 4.45 11.35
C SER A 113 5.04 5.53 12.43
N SER A 114 3.89 5.69 13.08
CA SER A 114 3.69 6.69 14.14
C SER A 114 4.56 6.43 15.37
N ALA A 115 4.66 5.17 15.81
CA ALA A 115 5.55 4.79 16.92
C ALA A 115 7.02 5.06 16.59
N LEU A 116 7.46 4.77 15.36
CA LEU A 116 8.81 5.09 14.89
C LEU A 116 9.04 6.61 14.83
N SER A 117 8.07 7.41 14.38
CA SER A 117 8.20 8.88 14.41
C SER A 117 8.34 9.42 15.83
N ARG A 118 7.56 8.89 16.79
CA ARG A 118 7.70 9.27 18.21
C ARG A 118 9.08 8.91 18.76
N LEU A 119 9.61 7.73 18.43
CA LEU A 119 10.96 7.34 18.80
C LEU A 119 11.99 8.39 18.35
N LEU A 120 11.91 8.83 17.08
CA LEU A 120 12.85 9.81 16.55
C LEU A 120 12.80 11.13 17.32
N VAL A 121 11.62 11.57 17.75
CA VAL A 121 11.47 12.77 18.61
C VAL A 121 12.07 12.55 20.00
N VAL A 122 11.84 11.38 20.61
CA VAL A 122 12.40 11.06 21.93
C VAL A 122 13.92 11.00 21.89
N VAL A 123 14.51 10.42 20.83
CA VAL A 123 15.96 10.30 20.66
C VAL A 123 16.68 11.66 20.58
N GLU A 124 16.00 12.74 20.19
CA GLU A 124 16.58 14.10 20.25
C GLU A 124 17.01 14.51 21.66
N ARG A 125 16.43 13.91 22.70
CA ARG A 125 16.82 14.14 24.11
C ARG A 125 18.05 13.33 24.55
N TYR A 126 18.55 12.44 23.69
CA TYR A 126 19.65 11.50 23.98
C TYR A 126 20.78 11.66 22.95
N PRO A 127 21.65 12.69 23.08
CA PRO A 127 22.70 13.00 22.10
C PRO A 127 23.68 11.83 21.84
N ASP A 128 24.02 11.07 22.88
CA ASP A 128 24.95 9.94 22.77
C ASP A 128 24.38 8.80 21.90
N LEU A 129 23.09 8.51 22.05
CA LEU A 129 22.39 7.53 21.21
C LEU A 129 22.30 8.03 19.76
N LYS A 130 21.95 9.31 19.58
CA LYS A 130 21.87 9.94 18.26
C LYS A 130 23.22 9.94 17.52
N ALA A 131 24.32 10.10 18.25
CA ALA A 131 25.68 10.08 17.69
C ALA A 131 26.17 8.67 17.34
N THR A 132 25.51 7.62 17.86
CA THR A 132 25.92 6.23 17.64
C THR A 132 25.72 5.83 16.16
N SER A 133 26.79 5.32 15.51
CA SER A 133 26.74 4.91 14.10
C SER A 133 25.61 3.94 13.81
N ASN A 134 25.46 2.88 14.63
CA ASN A 134 24.43 1.86 14.47
C ASN A 134 23.01 2.46 14.46
N PHE A 135 22.75 3.46 15.31
CA PHE A 135 21.45 4.11 15.36
C PHE A 135 21.19 4.95 14.11
N ARG A 136 22.19 5.72 13.66
CA ARG A 136 22.10 6.51 12.42
C ARG A 136 21.89 5.64 11.19
N ASP A 137 22.58 4.50 11.12
CA ASP A 137 22.43 3.53 10.04
C ASP A 137 21.02 2.93 10.02
N LEU A 138 20.47 2.57 11.19
CA LEU A 138 19.11 2.09 11.34
C LEU A 138 18.07 3.15 10.97
N GLN A 139 18.28 4.40 11.39
CA GLN A 139 17.43 5.54 11.02
C GLN A 139 17.37 5.69 9.49
N ALA A 140 18.53 5.70 8.82
CA ALA A 140 18.61 5.80 7.37
C ALA A 140 17.93 4.61 6.66
N GLN A 141 18.07 3.39 7.19
CA GLN A 141 17.40 2.21 6.67
C GLN A 141 15.87 2.28 6.83
N LEU A 142 15.38 2.76 7.97
CA LEU A 142 13.95 2.94 8.22
C LEU A 142 13.36 4.01 7.30
N GLU A 143 14.02 5.16 7.16
CA GLU A 143 13.61 6.23 6.23
C GLU A 143 13.58 5.73 4.79
N GLY A 144 14.65 5.07 4.33
CA GLY A 144 14.70 4.48 3.00
C GLY A 144 13.61 3.43 2.77
N THR A 145 13.23 2.69 3.83
CA THR A 145 12.13 1.73 3.77
C THR A 145 10.77 2.43 3.67
N GLU A 146 10.54 3.52 4.41
CA GLU A 146 9.29 4.30 4.36
C GLU A 146 9.09 4.98 2.99
N ASN A 147 10.17 5.53 2.42
CA ASN A 147 10.17 6.07 1.06
C ASN A 147 9.82 4.99 0.04
N ARG A 148 10.39 3.79 0.19
CA ARG A 148 10.09 2.67 -0.69
C ARG A 148 8.67 2.15 -0.51
N ILE A 149 8.12 2.14 0.72
CA ILE A 149 6.71 1.81 0.97
C ILE A 149 5.81 2.72 0.16
N THR A 150 6.06 4.03 0.19
CA THR A 150 5.27 5.02 -0.55
C THR A 150 5.27 4.72 -2.05
N VAL A 151 6.45 4.45 -2.62
CA VAL A 151 6.61 4.12 -4.04
C VAL A 151 5.91 2.79 -4.41
N GLU A 152 6.09 1.73 -3.61
CA GLU A 152 5.48 0.43 -3.91
C GLU A 152 3.95 0.46 -3.74
N ARG A 153 3.41 1.25 -2.78
CA ARG A 153 1.96 1.50 -2.67
C ARG A 153 1.41 2.19 -3.92
N GLN A 154 2.14 3.17 -4.45
CA GLN A 154 1.75 3.85 -5.68
C GLN A 154 1.73 2.86 -6.87
N LYS A 155 2.81 2.09 -7.07
CA LYS A 155 2.87 1.08 -8.15
C LYS A 155 1.77 0.03 -8.04
N PHE A 156 1.47 -0.43 -6.82
CA PHE A 156 0.34 -1.31 -6.55
C PHE A 156 -0.98 -0.67 -6.99
N ASN A 157 -1.23 0.59 -6.58
CA ASN A 157 -2.44 1.31 -6.98
C ASN A 157 -2.55 1.48 -8.50
N GLU A 158 -1.45 1.76 -9.20
CA GLU A 158 -1.43 1.84 -10.66
C GLU A 158 -1.75 0.48 -11.32
N ALA A 159 -1.22 -0.63 -10.80
CA ALA A 159 -1.55 -1.97 -11.27
C ALA A 159 -3.04 -2.28 -11.04
N VAL A 160 -3.55 -1.98 -9.84
CA VAL A 160 -4.97 -2.12 -9.48
C VAL A 160 -5.84 -1.28 -10.41
N GLN A 161 -5.43 -0.05 -10.75
CA GLN A 161 -6.17 0.82 -11.66
C GLN A 161 -6.27 0.22 -13.06
N ARG A 162 -5.16 -0.30 -13.60
CA ARG A 162 -5.14 -0.97 -14.91
C ARG A 162 -6.01 -2.23 -14.91
N TYR A 163 -5.98 -3.02 -13.84
CA TYR A 163 -6.81 -4.20 -13.69
C TYR A 163 -8.29 -3.85 -13.55
N ASN A 164 -8.64 -2.95 -12.62
CA ASN A 164 -10.00 -2.50 -12.36
C ASN A 164 -10.65 -1.84 -13.58
N THR A 165 -9.89 -1.04 -14.33
CA THR A 165 -10.36 -0.47 -15.60
C THR A 165 -10.76 -1.59 -16.56
N SER A 166 -9.92 -2.61 -16.75
CA SER A 166 -10.25 -3.75 -17.61
C SER A 166 -11.46 -4.53 -17.13
N VAL A 167 -11.57 -4.81 -15.82
CA VAL A 167 -12.73 -5.50 -15.23
C VAL A 167 -14.03 -4.72 -15.46
N LYS A 168 -13.97 -3.39 -15.51
CA LYS A 168 -15.14 -2.51 -15.64
C LYS A 168 -15.48 -2.12 -17.08
N SER A 169 -14.57 -2.32 -18.04
CA SER A 169 -14.77 -1.93 -19.44
C SER A 169 -15.68 -2.90 -20.21
N PHE A 170 -16.44 -2.38 -21.16
CA PHE A 170 -17.15 -3.19 -22.15
C PHE A 170 -16.18 -3.68 -23.24
N PRO A 171 -16.28 -4.94 -23.72
CA PRO A 171 -17.22 -6.00 -23.31
C PRO A 171 -16.75 -6.84 -22.10
N THR A 172 -15.53 -6.60 -21.60
CA THR A 172 -14.87 -7.37 -20.54
C THR A 172 -15.69 -7.54 -19.26
N LEU A 173 -16.50 -6.55 -18.86
CA LEU A 173 -17.35 -6.60 -17.65
C LEU A 173 -18.25 -7.84 -17.58
N PHE A 174 -18.78 -8.31 -18.71
CA PHE A 174 -19.63 -9.51 -18.73
C PHE A 174 -18.82 -10.77 -18.41
N LEU A 175 -17.65 -10.91 -19.05
CA LEU A 175 -16.75 -12.04 -18.81
C LEU A 175 -16.16 -11.99 -17.40
N ALA A 176 -15.79 -10.79 -16.94
CA ALA A 176 -15.26 -10.60 -15.60
C ALA A 176 -16.26 -11.08 -14.54
N ARG A 177 -17.53 -10.69 -14.66
CA ARG A 177 -18.60 -11.16 -13.76
C ARG A 177 -18.83 -12.67 -13.88
N MET A 178 -18.84 -13.21 -15.09
CA MET A 178 -19.07 -14.64 -15.35
C MET A 178 -17.96 -15.53 -14.77
N PHE A 179 -16.70 -15.09 -14.82
CA PHE A 179 -15.54 -15.83 -14.33
C PHE A 179 -15.04 -15.38 -12.94
N GLY A 180 -15.75 -14.47 -12.28
CA GLY A 180 -15.45 -14.05 -10.90
C GLY A 180 -14.27 -13.08 -10.74
N PHE A 181 -13.85 -12.38 -11.80
CA PHE A 181 -12.87 -11.30 -11.68
C PHE A 181 -13.52 -10.08 -11.02
N GLN A 182 -13.19 -9.88 -9.74
CA GLN A 182 -13.67 -8.73 -8.96
C GLN A 182 -12.67 -7.60 -8.97
N PRO A 183 -13.11 -6.32 -8.87
CA PRO A 183 -12.21 -5.19 -8.65
C PRO A 183 -11.42 -5.35 -7.34
N LYS A 184 -10.16 -4.91 -7.35
CA LYS A 184 -9.29 -4.91 -6.18
C LYS A 184 -9.27 -3.53 -5.50
N PRO A 185 -9.13 -3.45 -4.17
CA PRO A 185 -9.07 -2.20 -3.42
C PRO A 185 -7.74 -1.46 -3.65
N TYR A 186 -7.76 -0.14 -3.39
CA TYR A 186 -6.57 0.72 -3.42
C TYR A 186 -6.05 0.97 -2.02
N PHE A 187 -4.75 1.23 -1.90
CA PHE A 187 -4.24 1.99 -0.77
C PHE A 187 -4.79 3.41 -0.83
N VAL A 188 -5.34 3.89 0.28
CA VAL A 188 -5.88 5.26 0.41
C VAL A 188 -4.94 6.13 1.24
N ALA A 189 -5.08 7.45 1.12
CA ALA A 189 -4.40 8.37 2.03
C ALA A 189 -4.91 8.16 3.46
N LYS A 190 -4.12 8.58 4.47
CA LYS A 190 -4.56 8.57 5.86
C LYS A 190 -5.82 9.42 6.01
N GLU A 191 -6.79 8.94 6.78
CA GLU A 191 -7.91 9.78 7.23
C GLU A 191 -7.37 11.06 7.88
N GLY A 192 -7.90 12.21 7.47
CA GLY A 192 -7.46 13.52 7.96
C GLY A 192 -6.34 14.19 7.17
N SER A 193 -5.74 13.54 6.15
CA SER A 193 -4.74 14.20 5.28
C SER A 193 -5.29 15.36 4.46
N GLU A 194 -6.62 15.50 4.40
CA GLU A 194 -7.30 16.61 3.74
C GLU A 194 -7.23 17.91 4.55
N THR A 195 -6.89 17.84 5.85
CA THR A 195 -6.73 19.02 6.70
C THR A 195 -5.24 19.33 6.82
N PRO A 196 -4.72 20.38 6.17
CA PRO A 196 -3.31 20.74 6.32
C PRO A 196 -3.01 21.10 7.78
N PRO A 197 -1.82 20.74 8.31
CA PRO A 197 -1.44 21.14 9.65
C PRO A 197 -1.38 22.67 9.74
N GLN A 198 -2.08 23.26 10.71
CA GLN A 198 -1.96 24.69 11.00
C GLN A 198 -0.60 24.93 11.65
N VAL A 199 0.33 25.51 10.90
CA VAL A 199 1.64 25.92 11.44
C VAL A 199 1.53 27.38 11.87
N GLU A 200 1.24 27.59 13.15
CA GLU A 200 1.40 28.91 13.76
C GLU A 200 2.86 29.11 14.14
N PHE A 201 3.54 29.97 13.37
CA PHE A 201 4.85 30.47 13.77
C PHE A 201 4.67 31.65 14.72
N ASP A 202 4.96 31.46 16.01
CA ASP A 202 5.11 32.58 16.96
C ASP A 202 6.48 33.24 16.76
N PHE A 203 6.59 34.07 15.73
CA PHE A 203 7.70 35.00 15.60
C PHE A 203 7.48 36.12 16.62
N GLY A 204 7.98 35.89 17.84
CA GLY A 204 7.80 36.75 19.00
C GLY A 204 7.76 38.24 18.63
N LYS A 205 6.57 38.84 18.76
CA LYS A 205 6.37 40.28 18.56
C LYS A 205 7.30 41.01 19.53
N GLN A 206 8.38 41.62 19.03
CA GLN A 206 9.12 42.62 19.79
C GLN A 206 8.12 43.68 20.24
N LYS A 207 7.88 43.76 21.55
CA LYS A 207 7.16 44.86 22.17
C LYS A 207 7.88 46.16 21.80
N THR A 208 7.36 46.88 20.82
CA THR A 208 7.71 48.27 20.61
C THR A 208 7.26 49.04 21.85
N ALA A 209 8.24 49.50 22.64
CA ALA A 209 7.97 50.36 23.79
C ALA A 209 7.31 51.66 23.32
N PRO A 210 6.27 52.17 24.00
CA PRO A 210 5.67 53.43 23.63
C PRO A 210 6.66 54.58 23.85
N ALA A 211 6.87 55.40 22.83
CA ALA A 211 7.63 56.64 22.95
C ALA A 211 6.94 57.55 23.99
N LYS A 212 7.69 57.94 25.02
CA LYS A 212 7.29 58.94 26.00
C LYS A 212 7.33 60.35 25.36
N PRO A 213 6.56 61.30 25.91
CA PRO A 213 5.86 62.37 25.18
C PRO A 213 6.74 63.36 24.44
#